data_AF-A0A0M4GR50-F1
#
_entry.id   AF-A0A0M4GR50-F1
#
_cell.length_a   1.000
_cell.length_b   1.000
_cell.length_c   1.000
_cell.angle_alpha   90.00
_cell.angle_beta   90.00
_cell.angle_gamma   90.00
#
_symmetry.space_group_name_H-M   'P 1'
#
loop_
_entity.id
_entity.type
_entity.pdbx_description
1 polymer ?
#
loop_
_entity_poly.entity_id
_entity_poly.type
_entity_poly.pdbx_seq_one_letter_code
_entity_poly.pdbx_strand_id
1 'polypeptide(L)'
;MWATGETTTSPNMAFSEGYEGILVQFKVKRGTIEKLENIGIASGNHPDILELHATLKKDISPWNEKYARFKLEKGQVNIALGKGEALKIFNDNILEFRFVKEIKN
;
A
#
# COMPACT_ATOMS: atom_id res chain seq x y z
N MET A 1 10.69 11.39 -15.99
CA MET A 1 10.36 11.07 -14.58
C MET A 1 11.07 9.78 -14.19
N TRP A 2 11.94 9.81 -13.20
CA TRP A 2 12.42 8.58 -12.56
C TRP A 2 11.30 8.10 -11.65
N ALA A 3 10.73 6.93 -11.94
CA ALA A 3 9.79 6.29 -11.02
C ALA A 3 10.54 6.09 -9.70
N THR A 4 10.12 6.80 -8.65
CA THR A 4 10.54 6.46 -7.30
C THR A 4 10.17 4.99 -7.12
N GLY A 5 11.13 4.13 -6.73
CA GLY A 5 10.96 2.67 -6.73
C GLY A 5 9.93 2.13 -5.71
N GLU A 6 8.97 2.96 -5.30
CA GLU A 6 7.97 2.72 -4.28
C GLU A 6 6.58 3.02 -4.87
N THR A 7 5.83 1.95 -5.16
CA THR A 7 4.38 2.04 -5.43
C THR A 7 3.65 1.95 -4.10
N THR A 8 2.71 2.85 -3.81
CA THR A 8 1.93 2.85 -2.56
C THR A 8 0.45 3.04 -2.86
N THR A 9 -0.40 2.36 -2.10
CA THR A 9 -1.87 2.49 -2.17
C THR A 9 -2.42 2.94 -0.83
N SER A 10 -3.42 3.82 -0.85
CA SER A 10 -4.13 4.28 0.34
C SER A 10 -5.58 3.77 0.32
N PRO A 11 -6.14 3.34 1.47
CA PRO A 11 -7.55 3.00 1.56
C PRO A 11 -8.46 4.24 1.59
N ASN A 12 -7.93 5.43 1.92
CA ASN A 12 -8.71 6.67 2.02
C ASN A 12 -8.49 7.58 0.80
N MET A 13 -9.58 7.85 0.09
CA MET A 13 -9.59 8.76 -1.06
C MET A 13 -9.10 10.17 -0.69
N ALA A 14 -9.52 10.72 0.45
CA ALA A 14 -9.17 12.08 0.87
C ALA A 14 -7.65 12.25 1.09
N PHE A 15 -6.95 11.17 1.44
CA PHE A 15 -5.49 11.20 1.53
C PHE A 15 -4.84 11.24 0.14
N SER A 16 -5.33 10.43 -0.79
CA SER A 16 -4.85 10.41 -2.18
C SER A 16 -5.15 11.71 -2.92
N GLU A 17 -6.19 12.45 -2.51
CA GLU A 17 -6.51 13.76 -3.08
C GLU A 17 -5.46 14.85 -2.80
N GLY A 18 -4.56 14.63 -1.84
CA GLY A 18 -3.44 15.54 -1.58
C GLY A 18 -2.34 15.52 -2.65
N TYR A 19 -2.43 14.63 -3.65
CA TYR A 19 -1.42 14.45 -4.69
C TYR A 19 -1.96 14.91 -6.05
N GLU A 20 -1.14 15.65 -6.79
CA GLU A 20 -1.42 16.02 -8.17
C GLU A 20 -1.34 14.79 -9.10
N GLY A 21 -2.24 14.70 -10.06
CA GLY A 21 -2.26 13.66 -11.07
C GLY A 21 -3.62 12.97 -11.24
N ILE A 22 -3.60 11.69 -11.60
CA ILE A 22 -4.81 10.92 -11.88
C ILE A 22 -5.18 10.06 -10.68
N LEU A 23 -6.33 10.38 -10.07
CA LEU A 23 -6.88 9.58 -8.99
C LEU A 23 -7.63 8.38 -9.57
N VAL A 24 -7.15 7.18 -9.23
CA VAL A 24 -7.80 5.90 -9.56
C VAL A 24 -8.17 5.14 -8.30
N GLN A 25 -9.30 4.43 -8.36
CA GLN A 25 -9.73 3.50 -7.31
C GLN A 25 -9.63 2.08 -7.85
N PHE A 26 -8.95 1.20 -7.11
CA PHE A 26 -8.87 -0.22 -7.43
C PHE A 26 -9.85 -1.01 -6.55
N LYS A 27 -10.57 -1.95 -7.16
CA LYS A 27 -11.25 -3.02 -6.43
C LYS A 27 -10.46 -4.29 -6.64
N VAL A 28 -10.14 -4.95 -5.53
CA VAL A 28 -9.35 -6.16 -5.51
C VAL A 28 -10.17 -7.34 -4.99
N LYS A 29 -9.69 -8.56 -5.23
CA LYS A 29 -10.29 -9.79 -4.70
C LYS A 29 -10.34 -9.73 -3.17
N ARG A 30 -11.39 -10.29 -2.57
CA ARG A 30 -11.46 -10.48 -1.11
C ARG A 30 -10.25 -11.31 -0.64
N GLY A 31 -9.66 -10.93 0.49
CA GLY A 31 -8.44 -11.55 1.02
C GLY A 31 -7.13 -11.03 0.41
N THR A 32 -7.16 -10.03 -0.48
CA THR A 32 -5.91 -9.43 -1.01
C THR A 32 -5.10 -8.77 0.07
N ILE A 33 -5.73 -8.03 0.99
CA ILE A 33 -5.04 -7.38 2.11
C ILE A 33 -4.43 -8.43 3.03
N GLU A 34 -5.17 -9.49 3.37
CA GLU A 34 -4.67 -10.62 4.18
C GLU A 34 -3.43 -11.28 3.52
N LYS A 35 -3.41 -11.43 2.18
CA LYS A 35 -2.22 -11.91 1.45
C LYS A 35 -1.03 -10.96 1.58
N LEU A 36 -1.28 -9.65 1.55
CA LEU A 36 -0.22 -8.64 1.73
C LEU A 36 0.27 -8.60 3.17
N GLU A 37 -0.60 -8.81 4.16
CA GLU A 37 -0.22 -8.92 5.58
C GLU A 37 0.70 -10.12 5.85
N ASN A 38 0.47 -11.26 5.17
CA ASN A 38 1.31 -12.45 5.31
C ASN A 38 2.79 -12.20 4.91
N ILE A 39 3.01 -11.29 3.96
CA ILE A 39 4.35 -10.81 3.57
C ILE A 39 4.63 -9.40 4.12
N GLY A 40 3.83 -8.96 5.09
CA GLY A 40 3.79 -7.59 5.55
C GLY A 40 4.84 -7.29 6.61
N ILE A 41 5.37 -6.07 6.59
CA ILE A 41 6.24 -5.51 7.62
C ILE A 41 5.68 -4.18 8.12
N ALA A 42 5.82 -3.93 9.42
CA ALA A 42 5.41 -2.67 10.02
C ALA A 42 6.54 -1.62 9.90
N SER A 43 6.28 -0.53 9.19
CA SER A 43 7.25 0.56 9.02
C SER A 43 7.68 1.13 10.38
N GLY A 44 8.99 1.19 10.61
CA GLY A 44 9.57 1.71 11.86
C GLY A 44 9.24 0.90 13.11
N ASN A 45 8.68 -0.31 12.98
CA ASN A 45 8.14 -1.10 14.10
C ASN A 45 7.08 -0.34 14.92
N HIS A 46 6.23 0.46 14.24
CA HIS A 46 5.23 1.27 14.93
C HIS A 46 4.28 0.37 15.77
N PRO A 47 4.13 0.62 17.08
CA PRO A 47 3.36 -0.25 17.97
C PRO A 47 1.90 -0.35 17.53
N ASP A 48 1.26 0.77 17.17
CA ASP A 48 -0.13 0.79 16.71
C ASP A 48 -0.36 -0.08 15.45
N ILE A 49 0.61 -0.13 14.53
CA ILE A 49 0.52 -0.98 13.32
C ILE A 49 0.62 -2.45 13.71
N LEU A 50 1.52 -2.78 14.64
CA LEU A 50 1.70 -4.14 15.15
C LEU A 50 0.52 -4.59 16.03
N GLU A 51 -0.18 -3.67 16.69
CA GLU A 51 -1.41 -3.96 17.44
C GLU A 51 -2.60 -4.19 16.49
N LEU A 52 -2.77 -3.34 15.49
CA LEU A 52 -3.83 -3.47 14.48
C LEU A 52 -3.65 -4.69 13.58
N HIS A 53 -2.39 -5.04 13.28
CA HIS A 53 -2.03 -6.14 12.39
C HIS A 53 -0.93 -7.00 13.04
N ALA A 54 -1.32 -7.81 14.03
CA ALA A 54 -0.41 -8.67 14.79
C ALA A 54 0.36 -9.71 13.96
N THR A 55 -0.07 -9.95 12.71
CA THR A 55 0.60 -10.84 11.75
C THR A 55 1.81 -10.19 11.08
N LEU A 56 1.95 -8.87 11.14
CA LEU A 56 3.06 -8.16 10.50
C LEU A 56 4.38 -8.45 11.20
N LYS A 57 5.42 -8.60 10.38
CA LYS A 57 6.80 -8.72 10.88
C LYS A 57 7.35 -7.35 11.22
N LYS A 58 8.43 -7.34 11.99
CA LYS A 58 9.24 -6.13 12.23
C LYS A 58 9.76 -5.54 10.91
N ASP A 59 10.03 -4.24 10.89
CA ASP A 59 10.59 -3.54 9.73
C ASP A 59 11.90 -4.19 9.30
N ILE A 60 12.06 -4.39 7.99
CA ILE A 60 13.23 -5.03 7.38
C ILE A 60 13.71 -4.11 6.25
N SER A 61 15.03 -3.99 6.07
CA SER A 61 15.61 -3.28 4.93
C SER A 61 16.71 -4.14 4.29
N PRO A 62 16.73 -4.29 2.95
CA PRO A 62 15.79 -3.76 1.96
C PRO A 62 14.48 -4.57 1.89
N TRP A 63 13.33 -3.89 1.74
CA TRP A 63 12.00 -4.54 1.73
C TRP A 63 11.29 -4.57 0.39
N ASN A 64 11.56 -3.59 -0.48
CA ASN A 64 10.76 -3.24 -1.67
C ASN A 64 10.65 -4.33 -2.75
N GLU A 65 11.40 -5.44 -2.63
CA GLU A 65 11.33 -6.58 -3.56
C GLU A 65 10.47 -7.75 -3.04
N LYS A 66 10.34 -7.92 -1.73
CA LYS A 66 9.73 -9.13 -1.13
C LYS A 66 8.56 -8.84 -0.18
N TYR A 67 8.50 -7.65 0.39
CA TYR A 67 7.55 -7.36 1.47
C TYR A 67 6.60 -6.22 1.10
N ALA A 68 5.39 -6.29 1.66
CA ALA A 68 4.49 -5.15 1.71
C ALA A 68 4.78 -4.34 2.98
N ARG A 69 5.03 -3.03 2.87
CA ARG A 69 5.34 -2.19 4.03
C ARG A 69 4.13 -1.36 4.44
N PHE A 70 3.63 -1.63 5.64
CA PHE A 70 2.48 -0.95 6.22
C PHE A 70 2.97 0.30 6.95
N LYS A 71 2.44 1.47 6.58
CA LYS A 71 2.85 2.79 7.08
C LYS A 71 1.65 3.51 7.68
N LEU A 72 1.74 3.93 8.95
CA LEU A 72 0.71 4.76 9.58
C LEU A 72 0.96 6.22 9.20
N GLU A 73 0.03 6.81 8.45
CA GLU A 73 0.10 8.20 7.99
C GLU A 73 -1.24 8.89 8.24
N LYS A 74 -1.21 10.02 8.98
CA LYS A 74 -2.42 10.83 9.29
C LYS A 74 -3.60 10.01 9.84
N GLY A 75 -3.32 9.00 10.67
CA GLY A 75 -4.33 8.17 11.34
C GLY A 75 -4.88 7.01 10.50
N GLN A 76 -4.27 6.70 9.36
CA GLN A 76 -4.62 5.52 8.55
C GLN A 76 -3.40 4.72 8.14
N VAL A 77 -3.60 3.45 7.82
CA VAL A 77 -2.52 2.55 7.38
C VAL A 77 -2.51 2.48 5.85
N ASN A 78 -1.44 3.02 5.27
CA ASN A 78 -1.13 2.89 3.85
C ASN A 78 -0.28 1.64 3.61
N ILE A 79 -0.37 1.09 2.40
CA ILE A 79 0.38 -0.11 2.02
C ILE A 79 1.33 0.24 0.88
N ALA A 80 2.64 0.19 1.17
CA ALA A 80 3.67 0.32 0.15
C ALA A 80 3.98 -1.06 -0.44
N LEU A 81 3.75 -1.19 -1.75
CA LEU A 81 3.88 -2.42 -2.54
C LEU A 81 5.30 -2.61 -3.11
N GLY A 82 6.13 -1.56 -3.08
CA GLY A 82 7.47 -1.60 -3.63
C GLY A 82 7.46 -1.85 -5.15
N LYS A 83 8.30 -2.76 -5.61
CA LYS A 83 8.50 -3.14 -7.02
C LYS A 83 8.47 -4.64 -7.29
N GLY A 84 8.27 -5.47 -6.25
CA GLY A 84 8.39 -6.93 -6.34
C GLY A 84 7.12 -7.69 -5.96
N GLU A 85 7.25 -8.64 -5.03
CA GLU A 85 6.22 -9.62 -4.71
C GLU A 85 4.88 -9.00 -4.28
N ALA A 86 4.91 -7.97 -3.42
CA ALA A 86 3.71 -7.27 -3.00
C ALA A 86 2.97 -6.59 -4.16
N LEU A 87 3.70 -5.94 -5.08
CA LEU A 87 3.12 -5.36 -6.29
C LEU A 87 2.51 -6.43 -7.21
N LYS A 88 3.18 -7.59 -7.34
CA LYS A 88 2.66 -8.73 -8.11
C LYS A 88 1.35 -9.26 -7.51
N ILE A 89 1.32 -9.48 -6.19
CA ILE A 89 0.10 -9.93 -5.48
C ILE A 89 -1.03 -8.92 -5.69
N PHE A 90 -0.76 -7.63 -5.54
CA PHE A 90 -1.78 -6.61 -5.76
C PHE A 90 -2.34 -6.70 -7.19
N ASN A 91 -1.47 -6.67 -8.20
CA ASN A 91 -1.87 -6.71 -9.61
C ASN A 91 -2.66 -7.96 -9.99
N ASP A 92 -2.23 -9.16 -9.55
CA ASP A 92 -2.91 -10.43 -9.82
C ASP A 92 -4.32 -10.52 -9.17
N ASN A 93 -4.60 -9.65 -8.21
CA ASN A 93 -5.87 -9.60 -7.49
C ASN A 93 -6.72 -8.38 -7.86
N ILE A 94 -6.32 -7.52 -8.80
CA ILE A 94 -7.20 -6.46 -9.33
C ILE A 94 -8.39 -7.10 -10.06
N LEU A 95 -9.60 -6.64 -9.72
CA LEU A 95 -10.85 -7.02 -10.39
C LEU A 95 -11.29 -5.94 -11.38
N GLU A 96 -11.23 -4.68 -10.93
CA GLU A 96 -11.58 -3.51 -11.73
C GLU A 96 -10.77 -2.32 -11.19
N PHE A 97 -10.54 -1.34 -12.05
CA PHE A 97 -10.08 -0.03 -11.65
C PHE A 97 -10.99 1.02 -12.26
N ARG A 98 -11.16 2.13 -11.55
CA ARG A 98 -11.99 3.24 -12.00
C ARG A 98 -11.22 4.54 -11.89
N PHE A 99 -11.30 5.35 -12.95
CA PHE A 99 -10.91 6.75 -12.89
C PHE A 99 -11.89 7.54 -12.02
N VAL A 100 -11.37 8.28 -11.04
CA VAL A 100 -12.15 9.13 -10.15
C VAL A 100 -12.13 10.57 -10.66
N LYS A 101 -10.94 11.17 -10.74
CA LYS A 101 -10.73 12.53 -11.26
C LYS A 101 -9.25 12.81 -11.55
N GLU A 102 -9.01 13.87 -12.31
CA GLU A 102 -7.69 14.50 -12.42
C GLU A 102 -7.60 15.61 -11.37
N ILE A 103 -6.48 15.65 -10.64
CA ILE A 103 -6.19 16.63 -9.59
C ILE A 103 -5.06 17.52 -10.11
N LYS A 104 -5.35 18.81 -10.25
CA LYS A 104 -4.40 19.86 -10.62
C LYS A 104 -4.37 20.85 -9.46
N ASN A 105 -3.20 21.03 -8.86
CA ASN A 105 -2.98 22.01 -7.80
C ASN A 105 -2.47 23.34 -8.38
#